data_AF-A0A9J5ZA40-F1
#
_entry.id   AF-A0A9J5ZA40-F1
#
_cell.length_a   1.000
_cell.length_b   1.000
_cell.length_c   1.000
_cell.angle_alpha   90.00
_cell.angle_beta   90.00
_cell.angle_gamma   90.00
#
_symmetry.space_group_name_H-M   'P 1'
#
loop_
_entity.id
_entity.type
_entity.pdbx_description
1 polymer ?
#
loop_
_entity_poly.entity_id
_entity_poly.type
_entity_poly.pdbx_seq_one_letter_code
_entity_poly.pdbx_strand_id
1 'polypeptide(L)'
;MLDEIFPRPHVIKLKDVFGDLEPWQIIDEEKTCYFLTRLKKFSNSNKRFSRTVGNGTWSGQTSGIPIRDKSNRNIIIGYKRSFRIESGIEKD
;
A
#
# COMPACT_ATOMS: atom_id res chain seq x y z
N MET A 1 -12.69 17.34 2.89
CA MET A 1 -12.56 16.12 3.72
C MET A 1 -12.66 14.93 2.77
N LEU A 2 -11.87 13.85 2.92
CA LEU A 2 -11.88 12.73 1.92
C LEU A 2 -13.26 12.08 1.77
N ASP A 3 -14.13 12.28 2.75
CA ASP A 3 -15.49 11.74 2.83
C ASP A 3 -16.43 12.26 1.72
N GLU A 4 -16.12 13.41 1.10
CA GLU A 4 -16.88 13.96 -0.03
C GLU A 4 -16.42 13.40 -1.39
N ILE A 5 -15.25 12.76 -1.45
CA ILE A 5 -14.62 12.31 -2.71
C ILE A 5 -14.90 10.84 -2.99
N PHE A 6 -15.10 10.02 -1.95
CA PHE A 6 -15.31 8.59 -2.12
C PHE A 6 -16.79 8.23 -2.18
N PRO A 7 -17.23 7.43 -3.17
CA PRO A 7 -18.61 6.96 -3.26
C PRO A 7 -19.04 6.09 -2.07
N ARG A 8 -18.08 5.62 -1.24
CA ARG A 8 -18.33 4.90 0.02
C ARG A 8 -17.31 5.35 1.08
N PRO A 9 -17.60 6.42 1.83
CA PRO A 9 -16.62 7.07 2.72
C PRO A 9 -16.16 6.23 3.93
N HIS A 10 -16.65 5.00 4.10
CA HIS A 10 -16.33 4.14 5.25
C HIS A 10 -15.63 2.83 4.87
N VAL A 11 -15.45 2.55 3.58
CA VAL A 11 -14.84 1.29 3.10
C VAL A 11 -13.32 1.38 3.00
N ILE A 12 -12.79 2.58 2.80
CA ILE A 12 -11.35 2.82 2.63
C ILE A 12 -10.89 3.74 3.74
N LYS A 13 -9.95 3.28 4.57
CA LYS A 13 -9.43 4.04 5.70
C LYS A 13 -8.12 4.75 5.33
N LEU A 14 -7.87 5.94 5.89
CA LEU A 14 -6.56 6.60 5.77
C LEU A 14 -5.63 6.06 6.87
N LYS A 15 -4.61 5.30 6.48
CA LYS A 15 -3.63 4.70 7.40
C LYS A 15 -2.24 4.70 6.77
N ASP A 16 -1.23 4.95 7.58
CA ASP A 16 0.16 4.86 7.15
C ASP A 16 0.65 3.41 7.17
N VAL A 17 0.49 2.72 6.04
CA VAL A 17 0.93 1.32 5.88
C VAL A 17 2.44 1.15 5.66
N PHE A 18 3.20 2.25 5.65
CA PHE A 18 4.67 2.28 5.56
C PHE A 18 5.28 3.01 6.77
N GLY A 19 4.59 2.98 7.91
CA GLY A 19 5.00 3.62 9.16
C GLY A 19 5.53 2.64 10.18
N ASP A 20 5.58 3.10 11.43
CA ASP A 20 6.20 2.38 12.54
C ASP A 20 5.27 1.36 13.21
N LEU A 21 3.98 1.35 12.83
CA LEU A 21 3.04 0.33 13.30
C LEU A 21 3.30 -1.00 12.61
N GLU A 22 3.16 -2.08 13.38
CA GLU A 22 3.22 -3.43 12.83
C GLU A 22 1.98 -3.74 11.98
N PRO A 23 2.08 -4.62 10.97
CA PRO A 23 0.97 -4.92 10.07
C PRO A 23 -0.33 -5.33 10.78
N TRP A 24 -0.24 -6.13 11.84
CA TRP A 24 -1.42 -6.56 12.62
C TRP A 24 -2.04 -5.45 13.48
N GLN A 25 -1.36 -4.32 13.68
CA GLN A 25 -1.92 -3.12 14.32
C GLN A 25 -2.61 -2.19 13.31
N ILE A 26 -2.40 -2.43 12.02
CA ILE A 26 -2.97 -1.66 10.91
C ILE A 26 -4.19 -2.36 10.32
N ILE A 27 -4.10 -3.69 10.19
CA ILE A 27 -5.12 -4.56 9.60
C ILE A 27 -6.16 -4.90 10.67
N ASP A 28 -7.44 -4.74 10.35
CA ASP A 28 -8.55 -5.13 11.23
C ASP A 28 -8.87 -6.63 11.10
N GLU A 29 -9.78 -7.16 11.90
CA GLU A 29 -10.19 -8.58 11.88
C GLU A 29 -10.90 -9.03 10.58
N GLU A 30 -11.16 -8.11 9.64
CA GLU A 30 -11.76 -8.43 8.36
C GLU A 30 -10.81 -9.21 7.44
N LYS A 31 -11.37 -10.09 6.61
CA LYS A 31 -10.61 -10.87 5.62
C LYS A 31 -9.83 -10.00 4.62
N THR A 32 -10.29 -8.79 4.33
CA THR A 32 -9.65 -7.87 3.38
C THR A 32 -9.96 -6.43 3.76
N CYS A 33 -8.92 -5.68 4.08
CA CYS A 33 -9.02 -4.26 4.40
C CYS A 33 -8.48 -3.39 3.23
N TYR A 34 -9.05 -2.20 3.05
CA TYR A 34 -8.59 -1.23 2.04
C TYR A 34 -8.10 0.05 2.71
N PHE A 35 -6.92 0.51 2.28
CA PHE A 35 -6.29 1.69 2.85
C PHE A 35 -5.82 2.67 1.76
N LEU A 36 -5.94 3.96 2.07
CA LEU A 36 -5.15 5.00 1.40
C LEU A 36 -3.95 5.30 2.27
N THR A 37 -2.80 5.43 1.62
CA THR A 37 -1.53 5.73 2.27
C THR A 37 -0.72 6.68 1.41
N ARG A 38 0.09 7.51 2.07
CA ARG A 38 1.05 8.36 1.37
C ARG A 38 2.31 7.57 1.05
N LEU A 39 2.74 7.58 -0.20
CA LEU A 39 4.02 6.99 -0.57
C LEU A 39 5.18 7.82 0.00
N LYS A 40 6.06 7.16 0.76
CA LYS A 40 7.26 7.77 1.34
C LYS A 40 8.46 7.52 0.44
N LYS A 41 9.14 8.56 -0.01
CA LYS A 41 10.42 8.38 -0.72
C LYS A 41 11.45 7.81 0.24
N PHE A 42 12.31 6.92 -0.25
CA PHE A 42 13.38 6.36 0.58
C PHE A 42 14.40 7.43 0.99
N SER A 43 14.67 8.39 0.12
CA SER A 43 15.42 9.61 0.42
C SER A 43 15.00 10.71 -0.55
N ASN A 44 15.41 11.96 -0.29
CA ASN A 44 15.11 13.09 -1.17
C ASN A 44 15.68 12.92 -2.59
N SER A 45 16.77 12.16 -2.75
CA SER A 45 17.45 11.92 -4.03
C SER A 45 17.00 10.64 -4.74
N ASN A 46 16.27 9.74 -4.08
CA ASN A 46 15.94 8.44 -4.64
C ASN A 46 14.57 8.44 -5.35
N LYS A 47 14.51 7.76 -6.50
CA LYS A 47 13.24 7.48 -7.22
C LYS A 47 12.42 6.36 -6.56
N ARG A 48 13.01 5.59 -5.64
CA ARG A 48 12.36 4.47 -4.94
C ARG A 48 11.61 4.93 -3.70
N PHE A 49 10.45 4.32 -3.47
CA PHE A 49 9.65 4.51 -2.27
C PHE A 49 10.05 3.50 -1.19
N SER A 50 10.10 3.93 0.07
CA SER A 50 10.24 3.03 1.20
C SER A 50 9.02 2.12 1.29
N ARG A 51 9.28 0.88 1.70
CA ARG A 51 8.29 -0.18 1.87
C ARG A 51 8.45 -0.88 3.24
N THR A 52 9.12 -0.23 4.19
CA THR A 52 9.24 -0.70 5.58
C THR A 52 7.90 -0.57 6.30
N VAL A 53 7.63 -1.45 7.26
CA VAL A 53 6.42 -1.43 8.10
C VAL A 53 6.76 -2.03 9.46
N GLY A 54 6.64 -1.27 10.55
CA GLY A 54 7.14 -1.69 11.86
C GLY A 54 8.58 -2.20 11.76
N ASN A 55 8.83 -3.42 12.25
CA ASN A 55 10.11 -4.10 12.14
C ASN A 55 10.27 -4.97 10.88
N GLY A 56 9.30 -4.92 9.96
CA GLY A 56 9.27 -5.69 8.72
C GLY A 56 9.42 -4.86 7.45
N THR A 57 9.36 -5.53 6.31
CA THR A 57 9.35 -4.90 4.98
C THR A 57 8.32 -5.56 4.06
N TRP A 58 7.60 -4.74 3.29
CA TRP A 58 6.76 -5.18 2.19
C TRP A 58 7.62 -5.50 0.95
N SER A 59 7.87 -6.79 0.72
CA SER A 59 8.68 -7.30 -0.39
C SER A 59 7.83 -7.63 -1.61
N GLY A 60 8.20 -7.04 -2.76
CA GLY A 60 7.42 -7.11 -3.99
C GLY A 60 7.42 -8.52 -4.60
N GLN A 61 6.22 -9.02 -4.94
CA GLN A 61 6.02 -10.34 -5.54
C GLN A 61 5.80 -10.26 -7.05
N THR A 62 5.30 -9.13 -7.54
CA THR A 62 5.02 -8.92 -8.96
C THR A 62 5.63 -7.61 -9.45
N SER A 63 5.89 -7.54 -10.75
CA SER A 63 6.07 -6.27 -11.43
C SER A 63 4.76 -5.44 -11.42
N GLY A 64 4.81 -4.21 -11.89
CA GLY A 64 3.63 -3.36 -12.00
C GLY A 64 2.71 -3.86 -13.10
N ILE A 65 1.57 -4.45 -12.73
CA ILE A 65 0.55 -4.92 -13.67
C ILE A 65 -0.35 -3.71 -14.02
N PRO A 66 -0.45 -3.31 -15.30
CA PRO A 66 -1.24 -2.14 -15.69
C PRO A 66 -2.73 -2.39 -15.48
N ILE A 67 -3.42 -1.42 -14.90
CA ILE A 67 -4.88 -1.35 -14.83
C ILE A 67 -5.34 -0.44 -15.97
N ARG A 68 -6.20 -0.96 -16.83
CA ARG A 68 -6.69 -0.26 -18.03
C ARG A 68 -8.10 0.27 -17.80
N ASP A 69 -8.40 1.41 -18.41
CA ASP A 69 -9.73 1.98 -18.38
C ASP A 69 -10.76 1.01 -18.98
N LYS A 70 -11.95 0.93 -18.38
CA LYS A 70 -13.01 0.01 -18.81
C LYS A 70 -13.61 0.42 -20.15
N SER A 71 -13.75 1.72 -20.39
CA SER A 71 -14.33 2.27 -21.62
C SER A 71 -13.33 2.32 -22.77
N ASN A 72 -12.04 2.49 -22.48
CA ASN A 72 -10.97 2.45 -23.46
C ASN A 72 -9.75 1.68 -22.95
N ARG A 73 -9.64 0.40 -23.36
CA ARG A 73 -8.56 -0.50 -22.94
C ARG A 73 -7.16 -0.03 -23.36
N ASN A 74 -7.01 0.94 -24.27
CA ASN A 74 -5.71 1.48 -24.62
C ASN A 74 -5.16 2.46 -23.56
N ILE A 75 -6.02 3.00 -22.69
CA ILE A 75 -5.63 3.93 -21.63
C ILE A 75 -5.26 3.16 -20.36
N ILE A 76 -4.05 3.40 -19.84
CA ILE A 76 -3.60 2.88 -18.53
C ILE A 76 -3.93 3.92 -17.46
N ILE A 77 -4.69 3.52 -16.45
CA ILE A 77 -5.18 4.40 -15.37
C ILE A 77 -4.47 4.13 -14.03
N GLY A 78 -3.64 3.10 -13.96
CA GLY A 78 -2.87 2.78 -12.76
C GLY A 78 -2.09 1.50 -12.89
N TYR A 79 -1.44 1.10 -11.79
CA TYR A 79 -0.69 -0.14 -11.70
C TYR A 79 -1.00 -0.86 -10.40
N LYS A 80 -1.21 -2.18 -10.48
CA LYS A 80 -1.32 -3.09 -9.34
C LYS A 80 0.02 -3.78 -9.11
N ARG A 81 0.40 -3.90 -7.83
CA ARG A 81 1.56 -4.70 -7.39
C ARG A 81 1.16 -5.52 -6.18
N SER A 82 1.67 -6.73 -6.08
CA SER A 82 1.53 -7.58 -4.90
C SER A 82 2.79 -7.49 -4.05
N PHE A 83 2.61 -7.41 -2.74
CA PHE A 83 3.70 -7.42 -1.76
C PHE A 83 3.41 -8.46 -0.68
N ARG A 84 4.46 -9.00 -0.07
CA ARG A 84 4.40 -9.89 1.08
C ARG A 84 5.22 -9.27 2.21
N ILE A 85 4.75 -9.39 3.45
CA ILE A 85 5.53 -8.97 4.61
C ILE A 85 6.63 -9.99 4.85
N GLU A 86 7.86 -9.50 4.97
CA GLU A 86 9.00 -10.23 5.49
C GLU A 86 9.36 -9.60 6.84
N SER A 87 9.29 -10.38 7.92
CA SER A 87 9.70 -9.94 9.25
C SER A 87 11.22 -9.75 9.27
N GLY A 88 11.69 -8.69 9.95
CA GLY A 88 13.09 -8.60 10.33
C GLY A 88 13.46 -9.83 11.16
N ILE A 89 14.54 -10.51 10.80
CA ILE A 89 15.09 -11.66 11.53
C ILE A 89 15.19 -11.29 13.02
N GLU A 90 14.52 -12.03 13.90
CA GLU A 90 14.86 -12.03 15.33
C GLU A 90 16.33 -12.43 15.41
N LYS A 91 17.18 -11.49 15.84
CA LYS A 91 18.54 -11.86 16.23
C LYS A 91 18.41 -12.56 17.57
N ASP A 92 18.59 -13.88 17.55
CA ASP A 92 18.91 -14.70 18.73
C ASP A 92 20.14 -14.13 19.47
#